data_AF-A0A8S3WLF6-F1
#
_entry.id   AF-A0A8S3WLF6-F1
#
_cell.length_a   1.000
_cell.length_b   1.000
_cell.length_c   1.000
_cell.angle_alpha   90.00
_cell.angle_beta   90.00
_cell.angle_gamma   90.00
#
_symmetry.space_group_name_H-M   'P 1'
#
loop_
_entity.id
_entity.type
_entity.pdbx_description
1 polymer ?
#
loop_
_entity_poly.entity_id
_entity_poly.type
_entity_poly.pdbx_seq_one_letter_code
_entity_poly.pdbx_strand_id
1 'polypeptide(L)'
;MFSIESVALRQYVVVILVNLSCITTGMSIAWPSPILVKLRNATETPLYRPITEEEGSWIASVGSICSVFSNFFLGMLLDSIGRKYCVILTSVPKIIVCCLFIFATDVWMLILGRALIGMTDSLVFTVVPVYASEIASVSV
;
A
#
# COMPACT_ATOMS: atom_id res chain seq x y z
N MET A 1 -17.84 -20.57 -28.69
CA MET A 1 -17.79 -19.09 -28.81
C MET A 1 -18.31 -18.42 -27.54
N PHE A 2 -19.55 -18.69 -27.10
CA PHE A 2 -20.12 -18.11 -25.86
C PHE A 2 -19.34 -18.36 -24.55
N SER A 3 -18.56 -19.44 -24.43
CA SER A 3 -17.77 -19.66 -23.19
C SER A 3 -16.48 -18.85 -23.12
N ILE A 4 -15.99 -18.29 -24.23
CA ILE A 4 -14.77 -17.49 -24.24
C ILE A 4 -15.06 -16.08 -23.74
N GLU A 5 -16.20 -15.50 -24.14
CA GLU A 5 -16.65 -14.19 -23.64
C GLU A 5 -16.88 -14.19 -22.12
N SER A 6 -17.43 -15.27 -21.56
CA SER A 6 -17.65 -15.38 -20.11
C SER A 6 -16.35 -15.50 -19.31
N VAL A 7 -15.31 -16.10 -19.90
CA VAL A 7 -13.97 -16.19 -19.29
C VAL A 7 -13.24 -14.84 -19.36
N ALA A 8 -13.28 -14.18 -20.50
CA ALA A 8 -12.68 -12.84 -20.68
C ALA A 8 -13.33 -11.80 -19.76
N LEU A 9 -14.67 -11.80 -19.65
CA LEU A 9 -15.38 -10.91 -18.73
C LEU A 9 -14.99 -11.17 -17.27
N ARG A 10 -14.83 -12.44 -16.87
CA ARG A 10 -14.34 -12.79 -15.52
C ARG A 10 -12.92 -12.26 -15.28
N GLN A 11 -12.02 -12.39 -16.26
CA GLN A 11 -10.66 -11.84 -16.15
C GLN A 11 -10.67 -10.32 -15.97
N TYR A 12 -11.44 -9.59 -16.79
CA TYR A 12 -11.55 -8.14 -16.65
C TYR A 12 -12.06 -7.72 -15.27
N VAL A 13 -13.12 -8.36 -14.76
CA VAL A 13 -13.65 -8.09 -13.43
C VAL A 13 -12.58 -8.32 -12.35
N VAL A 14 -11.85 -9.44 -12.42
CA VAL A 14 -10.79 -9.75 -11.44
C VAL A 14 -9.64 -8.74 -11.51
N VAL A 15 -9.18 -8.38 -12.71
CA VAL A 15 -8.10 -7.37 -12.88
C VAL A 15 -8.54 -6.01 -12.34
N ILE A 16 -9.76 -5.57 -12.63
CA ILE A 16 -10.31 -4.31 -12.11
C ILE A 16 -10.32 -4.33 -10.57
N LEU A 17 -10.82 -5.40 -9.96
CA LEU A 17 -10.88 -5.55 -8.50
C LEU A 17 -9.50 -5.50 -7.87
N VAL A 18 -8.52 -6.22 -8.44
CA VAL A 18 -7.16 -6.24 -7.94
C VAL A 18 -6.51 -4.86 -8.08
N ASN A 19 -6.78 -4.12 -9.15
CA ASN A 19 -6.26 -2.75 -9.33
C ASN A 19 -6.85 -1.72 -8.37
N LEU A 20 -7.98 -1.99 -7.70
CA LEU A 20 -8.45 -1.11 -6.61
C LEU A 20 -7.40 -1.00 -5.49
N SER A 21 -6.60 -2.04 -5.25
CA SER A 21 -5.51 -1.99 -4.30
C SER A 21 -4.42 -0.98 -4.71
N CYS A 22 -4.17 -0.80 -6.01
CA CYS A 22 -3.26 0.22 -6.53
C CYS A 22 -3.77 1.64 -6.26
N ILE A 23 -5.10 1.86 -6.30
CA ILE A 23 -5.69 3.16 -5.95
C ILE A 23 -5.40 3.49 -4.48
N THR A 24 -5.57 2.52 -3.58
CA THR A 24 -5.24 2.72 -2.15
C THR A 24 -3.78 3.05 -1.94
N THR A 25 -2.88 2.43 -2.72
CA THR A 25 -1.45 2.75 -2.70
C THR A 25 -1.19 4.18 -3.19
N GLY A 26 -1.84 4.62 -4.27
CA GLY A 26 -1.73 6.00 -4.75
C GLY A 26 -2.15 7.03 -3.69
N MET A 27 -3.25 6.76 -2.97
CA MET A 27 -3.70 7.59 -1.86
C MET A 27 -2.67 7.62 -0.70
N SER A 28 -2.10 6.46 -0.35
CA SER A 28 -1.05 6.36 0.67
C SER A 28 0.19 7.18 0.32
N ILE A 29 0.61 7.18 -0.95
CA ILE A 29 1.76 7.98 -1.41
C ILE A 29 1.46 9.48 -1.34
N ALA A 30 0.25 9.90 -1.73
CA ALA A 30 -0.14 11.31 -1.72
C ALA A 30 -0.42 11.85 -0.30
N TRP A 31 -0.77 10.98 0.64
CA TRP A 31 -1.19 11.34 2.00
C TRP A 31 -0.29 12.34 2.75
N PRO A 32 1.06 12.26 2.72
CA PRO A 32 1.91 13.21 3.45
C PRO A 32 1.76 14.65 2.98
N SER A 33 1.37 14.90 1.72
CA SER A 33 1.34 16.25 1.13
C SER A 33 0.47 17.24 1.94
N PRO A 34 -0.83 16.98 2.17
CA PRO A 34 -1.64 17.85 3.01
C PRO A 34 -1.39 17.65 4.51
N ILE A 35 -0.98 16.45 4.92
CA ILE A 35 -0.87 16.11 6.34
C ILE A 35 0.34 16.75 6.98
N LEU A 36 1.48 16.84 6.29
CA LEU A 36 2.66 17.53 6.82
C LEU A 36 2.37 19.01 7.12
N VAL A 37 1.54 19.66 6.32
CA VAL A 37 1.09 21.05 6.57
C VAL A 37 0.28 21.11 7.87
N LYS A 38 -0.70 20.21 8.04
CA LYS A 38 -1.54 20.15 9.25
C LYS A 38 -0.75 19.80 10.51
N LEU A 39 0.18 18.85 10.42
CA LEU A 39 1.00 18.42 11.55
C LEU A 39 1.98 19.49 12.03
N ARG A 40 2.39 20.40 11.15
CA ARG A 40 3.22 21.57 11.49
C ARG A 40 2.39 22.72 12.09
N ASN A 41 1.07 22.71 11.92
CA ASN A 41 0.18 23.75 12.44
C ASN A 41 -0.24 23.43 13.88
N ALA A 42 0.13 24.29 14.83
CA ALA A 42 -0.14 24.10 16.26
C ALA A 42 -1.63 24.07 16.63
N THR A 43 -2.50 24.67 15.82
CA THR A 43 -3.93 24.73 16.09
C THR A 43 -4.70 23.53 15.51
N GLU A 44 -4.14 22.88 14.49
CA GLU A 44 -4.83 21.81 13.75
C GLU A 44 -4.24 20.41 13.99
N THR A 45 -3.03 20.33 14.57
CA THR A 45 -2.35 19.06 14.79
C THR A 45 -3.08 18.21 15.85
N PRO A 46 -3.35 16.93 15.58
CA PRO A 46 -3.88 16.00 16.59
C PRO A 46 -2.80 15.50 17.56
N LEU A 47 -1.53 15.81 17.30
CA LEU A 47 -0.40 15.40 18.13
C LEU A 47 -0.23 16.32 19.34
N TYR A 48 0.49 15.85 20.37
CA TYR A 48 0.81 16.66 21.55
C TYR A 48 1.55 17.97 21.23
N ARG A 49 2.34 17.99 20.14
CA ARG A 49 3.06 19.18 19.66
C ARG A 49 3.14 19.21 18.13
N PRO A 50 3.37 20.39 17.53
CA PRO A 50 3.78 20.49 16.13
C PRO A 50 5.02 19.65 15.84
N ILE A 51 5.09 19.09 14.63
CA ILE A 51 6.26 18.34 14.17
C ILE A 51 7.39 19.28 13.75
N THR A 52 8.62 18.84 13.92
CA THR A 52 9.80 19.54 13.39
C THR A 52 9.96 19.29 11.90
N GLU A 53 10.84 20.08 11.25
CA GLU A 53 11.19 19.84 9.85
C GLU A 53 11.78 18.44 9.62
N GLU A 54 12.67 18.01 10.50
CA GLU A 54 13.32 16.69 10.44
C GLU A 54 12.31 15.55 10.59
N GLU A 55 11.38 15.67 11.54
CA GLU A 55 10.30 14.69 11.73
C GLU A 55 9.40 14.58 10.51
N GLY A 56 9.06 15.72 9.89
CA GLY A 56 8.31 15.75 8.64
C GLY A 56 9.06 15.06 7.49
N SER A 57 10.38 15.28 7.41
CA SER A 57 11.24 14.61 6.42
C SER A 57 11.24 13.09 6.60
N TRP A 58 11.31 12.61 7.84
CA TRP A 58 11.21 11.18 8.15
C TRP A 58 9.85 10.59 7.77
N ILE A 59 8.74 11.26 8.12
CA ILE A 59 7.38 10.83 7.74
C ILE A 59 7.23 10.69 6.23
N ALA A 60 7.83 11.62 5.46
CA ALA A 60 7.78 11.60 4.01
C ALA A 60 8.64 10.49 3.39
N SER A 61 9.85 10.28 3.91
CA SER A 61 10.89 9.45 3.25
C SER A 61 10.96 8.00 3.73
N VAL A 62 10.61 7.72 5.00
CA VAL A 62 10.80 6.39 5.61
C VAL A 62 10.06 5.29 4.86
N GLY A 63 8.88 5.59 4.31
CA GLY A 63 8.11 4.65 3.50
C GLY A 63 8.93 4.15 2.31
N SER A 64 9.55 5.04 1.56
CA SER A 64 10.40 4.71 0.41
C SER A 64 11.65 3.91 0.80
N ILE A 65 12.24 4.20 1.97
CA ILE A 65 13.37 3.42 2.48
C ILE A 65 12.93 1.98 2.76
N CYS A 66 11.84 1.80 3.51
CA CYS A 66 11.31 0.49 3.85
C CYS A 66 10.79 -0.28 2.62
N SER A 67 10.26 0.41 1.62
CA SER A 67 9.88 -0.14 0.31
C SER A 67 11.04 -0.86 -0.39
N VAL A 68 12.28 -0.38 -0.28
CA VAL A 68 13.44 -1.09 -0.84
C VAL A 68 13.63 -2.43 -0.15
N PHE A 69 13.50 -2.46 1.18
CA PHE A 69 13.68 -3.69 1.96
C PHE A 69 12.57 -4.73 1.74
N SER A 70 11.34 -4.31 1.42
CA SER A 70 10.24 -5.25 1.20
C SER A 70 10.44 -6.14 -0.04
N ASN A 71 11.21 -5.67 -1.03
CA ASN A 71 11.53 -6.46 -2.23
C ASN A 71 12.30 -7.76 -1.91
N PHE A 72 13.12 -7.78 -0.86
CA PHE A 72 13.82 -8.99 -0.46
C PHE A 72 12.87 -10.08 0.05
N PHE A 73 11.80 -9.67 0.74
CA PHE A 73 10.80 -10.60 1.29
C PHE A 73 9.77 -11.05 0.25
N LEU A 74 9.58 -10.26 -0.81
CA LEU A 74 8.56 -10.50 -1.83
C LEU A 74 8.70 -11.88 -2.51
N GLY A 75 9.92 -12.27 -2.91
CA GLY A 75 10.17 -13.54 -3.58
C GLY A 75 9.74 -14.74 -2.73
N MET A 76 10.13 -14.73 -1.45
CA MET A 76 9.73 -15.78 -0.49
C MET A 76 8.21 -15.85 -0.30
N LEU A 77 7.55 -14.69 -0.24
CA LEU A 77 6.10 -14.58 -0.03
C LEU A 77 5.31 -15.12 -1.23
N LEU A 78 5.73 -14.73 -2.44
CA LEU A 78 5.11 -15.16 -3.70
C LEU A 78 5.18 -16.67 -3.91
N ASP A 79 6.32 -17.27 -3.57
CA ASP A 79 6.56 -18.70 -3.76
C ASP A 79 5.91 -19.58 -2.68
N SER A 80 5.76 -19.07 -1.45
CA SER A 80 5.16 -19.85 -0.35
C SER A 80 3.63 -19.79 -0.30
N ILE A 81 3.04 -18.61 -0.51
CA ILE A 81 1.61 -18.37 -0.22
C ILE A 81 0.77 -18.30 -1.50
N GLY A 82 1.40 -18.03 -2.65
CA GLY A 82 0.73 -17.86 -3.93
C GLY A 82 0.15 -16.47 -4.13
N ARG A 83 0.05 -16.06 -5.40
CA ARG A 83 -0.14 -14.66 -5.81
C ARG A 83 -1.49 -14.08 -5.35
N LYS A 84 -2.58 -14.84 -5.50
CA LYS A 84 -3.93 -14.43 -5.06
C LYS A 84 -3.98 -14.10 -3.57
N TYR A 85 -3.39 -14.96 -2.73
CA TYR A 85 -3.40 -14.79 -1.29
C TYR A 85 -2.44 -13.67 -0.86
N CYS A 86 -1.34 -13.45 -1.56
CA CYS A 86 -0.48 -12.29 -1.33
C CYS A 86 -1.25 -10.96 -1.48
N VAL A 87 -2.05 -10.80 -2.54
CA VAL A 87 -2.87 -9.58 -2.72
C VAL A 87 -3.83 -9.39 -1.54
N ILE A 88 -4.53 -10.46 -1.12
CA ILE A 88 -5.48 -10.38 0.00
C ILE A 88 -4.76 -10.06 1.31
N LEU A 89 -3.61 -10.69 1.55
CA LEU A 89 -2.81 -10.51 2.75
C LEU A 89 -2.32 -9.06 2.92
N THR A 90 -2.07 -8.34 1.81
CA THR A 90 -1.71 -6.91 1.88
C THR A 90 -2.78 -6.03 2.52
N SER A 91 -4.03 -6.47 2.57
CA SER A 91 -5.11 -5.71 3.22
C SER A 91 -4.94 -5.65 4.74
N VAL A 92 -4.38 -6.69 5.35
CA VAL A 92 -4.18 -6.78 6.81
C VAL A 92 -3.26 -5.66 7.33
N PRO A 93 -2.01 -5.49 6.85
CA PRO A 93 -1.16 -4.40 7.30
C PRO A 93 -1.73 -3.02 6.95
N LYS A 94 -2.46 -2.85 5.83
CA LYS A 94 -3.14 -1.59 5.51
C LYS A 94 -4.20 -1.22 6.56
N ILE A 95 -4.99 -2.19 7.03
CA ILE A 95 -5.97 -1.97 8.10
C ILE A 95 -5.27 -1.61 9.41
N ILE A 96 -4.19 -2.33 9.76
CA ILE A 96 -3.41 -2.04 10.97
C ILE A 96 -2.85 -0.61 10.94
N VAL A 97 -2.29 -0.17 9.81
CA VAL A 97 -1.78 1.21 9.66
C VAL A 97 -2.91 2.23 9.72
N CYS A 98 -4.06 1.93 9.11
CA CYS A 98 -5.24 2.79 9.19
C CYS A 98 -5.64 3.02 10.65
N CYS A 99 -5.75 1.96 11.45
CA CYS A 99 -6.01 2.05 12.88
C CYS A 99 -4.91 2.85 13.61
N LEU A 100 -3.64 2.59 13.31
CA LEU A 100 -2.51 3.29 13.91
C LEU A 100 -2.58 4.80 13.65
N PHE A 101 -2.94 5.22 12.44
CA PHE A 101 -3.09 6.64 12.09
C PHE A 101 -4.31 7.31 12.74
N ILE A 102 -5.42 6.58 12.91
CA ILE A 102 -6.62 7.09 13.61
C ILE A 102 -6.31 7.40 15.08
N PHE A 103 -5.51 6.55 15.74
CA PHE A 103 -5.17 6.69 17.16
C PHE A 103 -3.79 7.31 17.40
N ALA A 104 -3.18 7.93 16.38
CA ALA A 104 -1.83 8.46 16.49
C ALA A 104 -1.78 9.70 17.40
N THR A 105 -1.08 9.59 18.53
CA THR A 105 -0.82 10.72 19.46
C THR A 105 0.57 11.31 19.31
N ASP A 106 1.49 10.52 18.75
CA ASP A 106 2.92 10.83 18.68
C ASP A 106 3.49 10.59 17.28
N VAL A 107 4.55 11.35 16.96
CA VAL A 107 5.24 11.33 15.67
C VAL A 107 5.78 9.94 15.32
N TRP A 108 6.31 9.21 16.29
CA TRP A 108 6.87 7.88 16.06
C TRP A 108 5.82 6.89 15.54
N MET A 109 4.55 7.02 15.96
CA MET A 109 3.45 6.16 15.48
C MET A 109 3.20 6.40 14.00
N LEU A 110 3.26 7.67 13.58
CA LEU A 110 3.16 8.03 12.17
C LEU A 110 4.34 7.46 11.38
N ILE A 111 5.57 7.63 11.86
CA ILE A 111 6.78 7.09 11.20
C ILE A 111 6.69 5.57 11.06
N LEU A 112 6.27 4.86 12.12
CA LEU A 112 6.08 3.40 12.08
C LEU A 112 5.01 2.99 11.07
N GLY A 113 3.85 3.67 11.07
CA GLY A 113 2.79 3.39 10.12
C GLY A 113 3.23 3.66 8.67
N ARG A 114 4.02 4.71 8.44
CA ARG A 114 4.62 5.03 7.13
C ARG A 114 5.59 3.94 6.67
N ALA A 115 6.41 3.40 7.57
CA ALA A 115 7.29 2.28 7.26
C ALA A 115 6.49 1.03 6.84
N LEU A 116 5.46 0.66 7.63
CA LEU A 116 4.62 -0.51 7.38
C LEU A 116 3.82 -0.40 6.08
N ILE A 117 3.20 0.76 5.82
CA ILE A 117 2.42 0.95 4.60
C ILE A 117 3.31 1.03 3.37
N GLY A 118 4.51 1.65 3.46
CA GLY A 118 5.48 1.68 2.38
C GLY A 118 5.93 0.28 1.94
N MET A 119 6.23 -0.60 2.90
CA MET A 119 6.55 -2.00 2.61
C MET A 119 5.39 -2.70 1.89
N THR A 120 4.17 -2.52 2.39
CA THR A 120 2.97 -3.14 1.85
C THR A 120 2.64 -2.63 0.45
N ASP A 121 2.75 -1.33 0.23
CA ASP A 121 2.46 -0.66 -1.04
C ASP A 121 3.39 -1.14 -2.16
N SER A 122 4.67 -1.38 -1.85
CA SER A 122 5.62 -1.98 -2.79
C SER A 122 5.25 -3.41 -3.15
N LEU A 123 4.82 -4.23 -2.18
CA LEU A 123 4.35 -5.59 -2.46
C LEU A 123 3.14 -5.56 -3.40
N VAL A 124 2.18 -4.64 -3.18
CA VAL A 124 1.02 -4.46 -4.07
C VAL A 124 1.46 -4.16 -5.50
N PHE A 125 2.39 -3.20 -5.69
CA PHE A 125 2.85 -2.83 -7.01
C PHE A 125 3.54 -3.96 -7.78
N THR A 126 4.12 -4.94 -7.09
CA THR A 126 4.72 -6.09 -7.78
C THR A 126 3.73 -7.23 -7.97
N VAL A 127 2.92 -7.57 -6.95
CA VAL A 127 2.02 -8.73 -6.99
C VAL A 127 0.87 -8.50 -7.97
N VAL A 128 0.30 -7.28 -8.04
CA VAL A 128 -0.84 -6.97 -8.89
C VAL A 128 -0.57 -7.23 -10.39
N PRO A 129 0.49 -6.66 -11.01
CA PRO A 129 0.77 -6.93 -12.42
C PRO A 129 1.18 -8.38 -12.68
N VAL A 130 1.90 -9.02 -11.75
CA VAL A 130 2.25 -10.44 -11.86
C VAL A 130 0.98 -11.30 -11.88
N TYR A 131 0.09 -11.10 -10.92
CA TYR A 131 -1.19 -11.81 -10.87
C TYR A 131 -2.03 -11.58 -12.14
N ALA A 132 -2.10 -10.33 -12.62
CA ALA A 132 -2.80 -10.01 -13.87
C ALA A 132 -2.20 -10.74 -15.08
N SER A 133 -0.87 -10.85 -15.16
CA SER A 133 -0.19 -11.58 -16.24
C SER A 133 -0.40 -13.10 -16.18
N GLU A 134 -0.51 -13.68 -14.98
CA GLU A 134 -0.74 -15.11 -14.78
C GLU A 134 -2.18 -15.54 -15.17
N ILE A 135 -3.16 -14.66 -14.95
CA ILE A 135 -4.57 -14.98 -15.26
C ILE A 135 -4.98 -14.59 -16.68
N ALA A 136 -4.16 -13.79 -17.38
CA ALA A 136 -4.41 -13.40 -18.75
C ALA A 136 -4.35 -14.64 -19.65
N SER A 137 -5.45 -14.93 -20.34
CA SER A 137 -5.45 -16.01 -21.33
C SER A 137 -4.59 -15.58 -22.52
N VAL A 138 -3.67 -16.46 -22.93
CA VAL A 138 -2.95 -16.33 -24.20
C VAL A 138 -3.94 -16.64 -25.33
N SER A 139 -4.82 -15.70 -25.65
CA SER A 139 -5.64 -15.77 -26.85
C SER A 139 -4.77 -15.33 -28.03
N VAL A 140 -4.17 -16.31 -28.70
CA VAL A 140 -3.78 -16.19 -30.12
C VAL A 140 -5.02 -16.48 -30.97
#